data_AF-A0A1Z1MBL5-F1
#
_entry.id   AF-A0A1Z1MBL5-F1
#
_cell.length_a   1.000
_cell.length_b   1.000
_cell.length_c   1.000
_cell.angle_alpha   90.00
_cell.angle_beta   90.00
_cell.angle_gamma   90.00
#
_symmetry.space_group_name_H-M   'P 1'
#
loop_
_entity.id
_entity.type
_entity.pdbx_description
1 polymer ?
#
loop_
_entity_poly.entity_id
_entity_poly.type
_entity_poly.pdbx_seq_one_letter_code
_entity_poly.pdbx_strand_id
1 'polypeptide(L)'
;MFLNINILSLMLGFFFANILSTIPAQTGDWNIMSGSIIVTLNELINKLSYKSGKVNKFMVLKLLNNIKIGVIYGLFVDAFKLGS
;
A
#
# COMPACT_ATOMS: atom_id res chain seq x y z
N MET A 1 2.02 -4.80 -23.22
CA MET A 1 1.28 -5.64 -22.24
C MET A 1 1.73 -5.41 -20.79
N PHE A 2 3.04 -5.40 -20.49
CA PHE A 2 3.57 -5.17 -19.12
C PHE A 2 3.12 -3.86 -18.44
N LEU A 3 2.95 -2.77 -19.19
CA LEU A 3 2.48 -1.49 -18.65
C LEU A 3 1.07 -1.61 -18.06
N ASN A 4 0.17 -2.32 -18.74
CA ASN A 4 -1.23 -2.44 -18.34
C ASN A 4 -1.36 -3.20 -17.00
N ILE A 5 -0.59 -4.27 -16.84
CA ILE A 5 -0.54 -5.07 -15.60
C ILE A 5 0.04 -4.27 -14.43
N ASN A 6 1.03 -3.41 -14.68
CA ASN A 6 1.58 -2.51 -13.66
C ASN A 6 0.57 -1.44 -13.21
N ILE A 7 -0.16 -0.84 -14.16
CA ILE A 7 -1.20 0.16 -13.86
C ILE A 7 -2.37 -0.49 -13.11
N LEU A 8 -2.80 -1.68 -13.54
CA LEU A 8 -3.86 -2.44 -12.86
C LEU A 8 -3.48 -2.75 -11.41
N SER A 9 -2.23 -3.17 -11.20
CA SER A 9 -1.65 -3.45 -9.90
C SER A 9 -1.55 -2.18 -9.02
N LEU A 10 -1.23 -1.04 -9.59
CA LEU A 10 -1.23 0.24 -8.87
C LEU A 10 -2.65 0.69 -8.48
N MET A 11 -3.62 0.57 -9.40
CA MET A 11 -5.03 0.88 -9.13
C MET A 11 -5.63 -0.06 -8.07
N LEU A 12 -5.25 -1.34 -8.08
CA LEU A 12 -5.58 -2.31 -7.03
C LEU A 12 -5.08 -1.84 -5.65
N GLY A 13 -3.83 -1.39 -5.58
CA GLY A 13 -3.29 -0.81 -4.34
C GLY A 13 -4.07 0.41 -3.87
N PHE A 14 -4.45 1.30 -4.79
CA PHE A 14 -5.27 2.47 -4.48
C PHE A 14 -6.66 2.09 -3.96
N PHE A 15 -7.29 1.05 -4.51
CA PHE A 15 -8.56 0.53 -4.02
C PHE A 15 -8.45 -0.04 -2.59
N PHE A 16 -7.38 -0.79 -2.29
CA PHE A 16 -7.13 -1.27 -0.94
C PHE A 16 -6.91 -0.14 0.07
N ALA A 17 -6.27 0.97 -0.34
CA ALA A 17 -6.13 2.14 0.52
C ALA A 17 -7.48 2.69 0.99
N ASN A 18 -8.46 2.84 0.08
CA ASN A 18 -9.80 3.32 0.42
C ASN A 18 -10.53 2.38 1.39
N ILE A 19 -10.34 1.06 1.25
CA ILE A 19 -10.92 0.09 2.17
C ILE A 19 -10.26 0.21 3.54
N LEU A 20 -8.92 0.32 3.56
CA LEU A 20 -8.15 0.46 4.79
C LEU A 20 -8.40 1.79 5.51
N SER A 21 -8.72 2.86 4.78
CA SER A 21 -9.08 4.15 5.38
C SER A 21 -10.48 4.13 5.98
N THR A 22 -11.43 3.42 5.36
CA THR A 22 -12.85 3.41 5.80
C THR A 22 -13.16 2.46 6.95
N ILE A 23 -12.52 1.29 7.03
CA ILE A 23 -12.82 0.30 8.10
C ILE A 23 -12.49 0.84 9.50
N PRO A 24 -11.30 1.39 9.79
CA PRO A 24 -10.97 1.90 11.12
C PRO A 24 -11.60 3.27 11.38
N ALA A 25 -11.83 4.08 10.35
CA ALA A 25 -12.41 5.42 10.48
C ALA A 25 -13.90 5.41 10.88
N GLN A 26 -14.62 4.30 10.66
CA GLN A 26 -16.02 4.19 11.08
C GLN A 26 -16.25 4.38 12.58
N THR A 27 -15.27 4.00 13.42
CA THR A 27 -15.38 4.07 14.88
C THR A 27 -14.59 5.22 15.50
N GLY A 28 -13.83 5.99 14.71
CA GLY A 28 -13.07 7.18 15.14
C GLY A 28 -11.84 6.90 16.01
N ASP A 29 -11.91 5.93 16.92
CA ASP A 29 -10.89 5.72 17.97
C ASP A 29 -9.69 4.87 17.52
N TRP A 30 -9.80 4.15 16.40
CA TRP A 30 -8.84 3.11 16.01
C TRP A 30 -7.73 3.61 15.07
N ASN A 31 -7.63 4.93 14.86
CA ASN A 31 -6.76 5.51 13.85
C ASN A 31 -5.24 5.32 14.13
N ILE A 32 -4.85 5.33 15.41
CA ILE A 32 -3.44 5.10 15.80
C ILE A 32 -3.05 3.63 15.59
N MET A 33 -3.96 2.71 15.90
CA MET A 33 -3.73 1.28 15.72
C MET A 33 -3.64 0.92 14.23
N SER A 34 -4.53 1.46 13.39
CA SER A 34 -4.47 1.26 11.93
C SER A 34 -3.17 1.80 11.33
N GLY A 35 -2.72 2.99 11.74
CA GLY A 35 -1.43 3.56 11.34
C GLY A 35 -0.26 2.65 11.70
N SER A 36 -0.23 2.11 12.91
CA SER A 36 0.83 1.18 13.36
C SER A 36 0.87 -0.11 12.52
N ILE A 37 -0.29 -0.64 12.14
CA ILE A 37 -0.41 -1.83 11.28
C ILE A 37 0.11 -1.53 9.87
N ILE A 38 -0.23 -0.36 9.32
CA ILE A 38 0.24 0.04 7.98
C ILE A 38 1.76 0.22 7.98
N VAL A 39 2.33 0.83 9.02
CA VAL A 39 3.79 1.02 9.14
C VAL A 39 4.52 -0.32 9.28
N THR A 40 4.04 -1.20 10.16
CA THR A 40 4.65 -2.53 10.34
C THR A 40 4.59 -3.37 9.06
N LEU A 41 3.47 -3.36 8.32
CA LEU A 41 3.36 -4.02 7.02
C LEU A 41 4.34 -3.42 5.99
N ASN A 42 4.47 -2.09 5.95
CA ASN A 42 5.41 -1.42 5.04
C ASN A 42 6.87 -1.81 5.32
N GLU A 43 7.24 -1.90 6.59
CA GLU A 43 8.56 -2.32 7.03
C GLU A 43 8.83 -3.80 6.74
N LEU A 44 7.82 -4.66 6.94
CA LEU A 44 7.89 -6.09 6.63
C LEU A 44 8.10 -6.32 5.13
N ILE A 45 7.38 -5.59 4.27
CA ILE A 45 7.57 -5.64 2.81
C ILE A 45 8.97 -5.14 2.42
N ASN A 46 9.46 -4.06 3.06
CA ASN A 46 10.82 -3.57 2.81
C ASN A 46 11.85 -4.63 3.20
N LYS A 47 11.74 -5.23 4.38
CA LYS A 47 12.63 -6.30 4.85
C LYS A 47 12.65 -7.48 3.88
N LEU A 48 11.50 -7.88 3.34
CA LEU A 48 11.38 -8.93 2.33
C LEU A 48 12.05 -8.55 1.00
N SER A 49 11.87 -7.30 0.56
CA SER A 49 12.49 -6.77 -0.67
C SER A 49 14.01 -6.71 -0.56
N TYR A 50 14.55 -6.23 0.58
CA TYR A 50 15.99 -6.14 0.81
C TYR A 50 16.66 -7.50 1.02
N LYS A 51 16.00 -8.44 1.72
CA LYS A 51 16.52 -9.81 1.92
C LYS A 51 16.60 -10.56 0.59
N SER A 52 15.67 -10.29 -0.32
CA SER A 52 15.70 -10.79 -1.69
C SER A 52 16.48 -9.82 -2.59
N GLY A 53 17.80 -9.71 -2.39
CA GLY A 53 18.73 -8.77 -3.06
C GLY A 53 18.82 -8.84 -4.60
N LYS A 54 17.84 -9.44 -5.28
CA LYS A 54 17.62 -9.45 -6.73
C LYS A 54 16.15 -9.10 -7.03
N VAL A 55 15.77 -7.86 -6.72
CA VAL A 55 14.42 -7.28 -6.92
C VAL A 55 13.95 -7.37 -8.40
N ASN A 56 14.86 -7.60 -9.35
CA ASN A 56 14.55 -7.65 -10.78
C ASN A 56 14.16 -9.03 -11.34
N LYS A 57 14.20 -10.13 -10.58
CA LYS A 57 13.99 -11.47 -11.16
C LYS A 57 12.55 -12.00 -11.10
N PHE A 58 11.68 -11.49 -10.24
CA PHE A 58 10.31 -11.99 -10.12
C PHE A 58 9.29 -10.90 -10.45
N MET A 59 8.52 -11.12 -11.51
CA MET A 59 7.43 -10.24 -11.93
C MET A 59 6.36 -10.03 -10.83
N VAL A 60 6.17 -11.04 -9.98
CA VAL A 60 5.29 -10.97 -8.81
C VAL A 60 5.79 -9.96 -7.78
N LEU A 61 7.10 -9.88 -7.52
CA LEU A 61 7.67 -8.89 -6.60
C LEU A 61 7.49 -7.47 -7.13
N LYS A 62 7.63 -7.27 -8.45
CA LYS A 62 7.37 -5.98 -9.09
C LYS A 62 5.89 -5.56 -8.96
N LEU A 63 4.96 -6.50 -9.10
CA LEU A 63 3.53 -6.25 -8.91
C LEU A 63 3.20 -5.93 -7.43
N LEU A 64 3.74 -6.68 -6.48
CA LEU A 64 3.58 -6.38 -5.06
C LEU A 64 4.13 -4.99 -4.71
N ASN A 65 5.24 -4.58 -5.32
CA ASN A 65 5.80 -3.26 -5.10
C ASN A 65 4.92 -2.15 -5.70
N ASN A 66 4.32 -2.37 -6.86
CA ASN A 66 3.35 -1.43 -7.45
C ASN A 66 2.06 -1.33 -6.61
N ILE A 67 1.55 -2.45 -6.07
CA ILE A 67 0.42 -2.44 -5.12
C ILE A 67 0.80 -1.61 -3.89
N LYS A 68 1.98 -1.83 -3.32
CA LYS A 68 2.48 -1.08 -2.17
C LYS A 68 2.50 0.43 -2.43
N ILE A 69 3.04 0.85 -3.58
CA ILE A 69 3.06 2.27 -3.98
C ILE A 69 1.63 2.80 -4.10
N GLY A 70 0.71 2.04 -4.70
CA GLY A 70 -0.70 2.40 -4.80
C GLY A 70 -1.38 2.59 -3.44
N VAL A 71 -1.09 1.71 -2.46
CA VAL A 71 -1.65 1.81 -1.11
C VAL A 71 -1.17 3.07 -0.40
N ILE A 72 0.14 3.34 -0.44
CA ILE A 72 0.73 4.53 0.21
C ILE A 72 0.17 5.81 -0.42
N TYR A 73 0.10 5.84 -1.75
CA TYR A 73 -0.44 7.00 -2.48
C TYR A 73 -1.92 7.23 -2.17
N GLY A 74 -2.74 6.17 -2.13
CA GLY A 74 -4.15 6.27 -1.80
C GLY A 74 -4.39 6.80 -0.38
N LEU A 75 -3.66 6.28 0.60
CA LEU A 75 -3.76 6.75 1.99
C LEU A 75 -3.30 8.21 2.14
N PHE A 76 -2.25 8.61 1.43
CA PHE A 76 -1.78 10.00 1.42
C PHE A 76 -2.84 10.95 0.83
N VAL A 77 -3.44 10.57 -0.30
CA VAL A 77 -4.50 11.36 -0.93
C VAL A 77 -5.72 11.47 -0.03
N ASP A 78 -6.11 10.40 0.65
CA ASP A 78 -7.24 10.43 1.59
C ASP A 78 -6.96 11.28 2.83
N ALA A 79 -5.75 11.19 3.42
CA ALA A 79 -5.34 12.07 4.51
C ALA A 79 -5.33 13.55 4.08
N PHE A 80 -4.80 13.84 2.88
CA PHE A 80 -4.81 15.18 2.30
C PHE A 80 -6.23 15.72 2.10
N LYS A 81 -7.17 14.89 1.62
CA LYS A 81 -8.58 15.28 1.47
C LYS A 81 -9.25 15.61 2.82
N LEU A 82 -8.91 14.87 3.87
CA LEU A 82 -9.51 15.04 5.20
C LEU A 82 -8.86 16.16 6.00
N GLY A 83 -7.76 16.74 5.50
CA GLY A 83 -7.03 17.82 6.18
C GLY A 83 -6.34 17.37 7.47
N SER A 84 -6.11 16.06 7.63
CA SER A 84 -5.45 15.42 8.78
C SER A 84 -3.94 15.35 8.62
#